data_AF-A0A096C1A2-F1
#
_entry.id   AF-A0A096C1A2-F1
#
_cell.length_a   1.000
_cell.length_b   1.000
_cell.length_c   1.000
_cell.angle_alpha   90.00
_cell.angle_beta   90.00
_cell.angle_gamma   90.00
#
_symmetry.space_group_name_H-M   'P 1'
#
loop_
_entity.id
_entity.type
_entity.pdbx_description
1 polymer ?
#
loop_
_entity_poly.entity_id
_entity_poly.type
_entity_poly.pdbx_seq_one_letter_code
_entity_poly.pdbx_strand_id
1 'polypeptide(L)'
;MSKRKLYISIEESILAFQSKETAEAYIFAMMLKASARSSRINDPSIRNLKSILHIGNTKCCRALKNAVAAGYVRYEGKTLVANPMKNNKDNIRPIFFERAEYKLDGSLDCKVSFREMEKLIREQVIINHVKKQNLCEKTYKAVTDGEVGGERLTSEQIKVYRRRKNRLSHTKEFHKGLSLAKVMRILQSSRYAARKLMRGLVGTGKLVKNEVLEETGIDPKKFGWQANRYMKEIGYGGYFLYVDGKIMCQRSNVYVCNDNLNSKYYAK
;
A
#
# COMPACT_ATOMS: atom_id res chain seq x y z
N MET A 1 -17.29 0.56 18.94
CA MET A 1 -16.34 -0.56 18.74
C MET A 1 -14.90 -0.04 18.86
N SER A 2 -14.08 -0.64 19.71
CA SER A 2 -12.69 -0.20 19.94
C SER A 2 -11.77 -0.64 18.80
N LYS A 3 -11.14 0.30 18.10
CA LYS A 3 -10.14 -0.01 17.06
C LYS A 3 -8.81 -0.39 17.69
N ARG A 4 -8.18 -1.47 17.20
CA ARG A 4 -6.80 -1.86 17.54
C ARG A 4 -5.86 -1.45 16.41
N LYS A 5 -4.61 -1.14 16.79
CA LYS A 5 -3.52 -0.85 15.85
C LYS A 5 -2.50 -1.98 15.81
N LEU A 6 -2.07 -2.35 14.61
CA LEU A 6 -0.94 -3.25 14.35
C LEU A 6 0.06 -2.51 13.47
N TYR A 7 1.32 -2.53 13.86
CA TYR A 7 2.38 -1.85 13.12
C TYR A 7 3.11 -2.84 12.21
N ILE A 8 3.14 -2.54 10.91
CA ILE A 8 3.79 -3.37 9.89
C ILE A 8 5.01 -2.66 9.30
N SER A 9 6.05 -3.42 8.95
CA SER A 9 7.14 -2.93 8.11
C SER A 9 6.71 -2.96 6.64
N ILE A 10 6.84 -1.84 5.93
CA ILE A 10 6.49 -1.77 4.50
C ILE A 10 7.46 -2.59 3.65
N GLU A 11 8.75 -2.58 3.98
CA GLU A 11 9.76 -3.37 3.26
C GLU A 11 9.48 -4.86 3.40
N GLU A 12 9.23 -5.33 4.62
CA GLU A 12 8.87 -6.73 4.88
C GLU A 12 7.58 -7.11 4.17
N SER A 13 6.59 -6.20 4.15
CA SER A 13 5.33 -6.44 3.42
C SER A 13 5.56 -6.55 1.92
N ILE A 14 6.47 -5.78 1.33
CA ILE A 14 6.79 -5.89 -0.10
C ILE A 14 7.49 -7.23 -0.40
N LEU A 15 8.47 -7.61 0.43
CA LEU A 15 9.18 -8.89 0.29
C LEU A 15 8.24 -10.09 0.44
N ALA A 16 7.39 -10.07 1.47
CA ALA A 16 6.42 -11.13 1.71
C ALA A 16 5.42 -11.29 0.56
N PHE A 17 5.12 -10.24 -0.20
CA PHE A 17 4.16 -10.30 -1.30
C PHE A 17 4.78 -10.70 -2.65
N GLN A 18 6.06 -11.10 -2.67
CA GLN A 18 6.72 -11.58 -3.90
C GLN A 18 6.22 -12.95 -4.36
N SER A 19 5.79 -13.82 -3.45
CA SER A 19 5.15 -15.10 -3.80
C SER A 19 3.84 -15.28 -3.04
N LYS A 20 2.99 -16.17 -3.55
CA LYS A 20 1.70 -16.46 -2.92
C LYS A 20 1.90 -17.13 -1.56
N GLU A 21 2.90 -18.01 -1.48
CA GLU A 21 3.21 -18.82 -0.31
C GLU A 21 3.69 -17.95 0.85
N THR A 22 4.62 -17.03 0.58
CA THR A 22 5.15 -16.10 1.59
C THR A 22 4.11 -15.04 1.97
N ALA A 23 3.28 -14.60 1.02
CA ALA A 23 2.18 -13.68 1.31
C ALA A 23 1.17 -14.33 2.25
N GLU A 24 0.77 -15.58 1.97
CA GLU A 24 -0.17 -16.30 2.82
C GLU A 24 0.38 -16.51 4.24
N ALA A 25 1.67 -16.85 4.34
CA ALA A 25 2.38 -17.00 5.61
C ALA A 25 2.43 -15.70 6.41
N TYR A 26 2.74 -14.58 5.76
CA TYR A 26 2.80 -13.27 6.39
C TYR A 26 1.42 -12.80 6.88
N ILE A 27 0.39 -12.96 6.06
CA ILE A 27 -1.00 -12.63 6.43
C ILE A 27 -1.43 -13.47 7.64
N PHE A 28 -1.13 -14.76 7.64
CA PHE A 28 -1.43 -15.65 8.77
C PHE A 28 -0.78 -15.16 10.07
N ALA A 29 0.50 -14.82 10.04
CA ALA A 29 1.21 -14.28 11.20
C ALA A 29 0.65 -12.92 11.66
N MET A 30 0.26 -12.04 10.73
CA MET A 30 -0.44 -10.79 11.04
C MET A 30 -1.79 -11.03 11.71
N MET A 31 -2.55 -12.02 11.27
CA MET A 31 -3.83 -12.37 11.89
C MET A 31 -3.65 -12.92 13.31
N LEU A 32 -2.62 -13.71 13.58
CA LEU A 32 -2.27 -14.12 14.95
C LEU A 32 -2.03 -12.91 15.85
N LYS A 33 -1.28 -11.91 15.37
CA LYS A 33 -1.02 -10.65 16.09
C LYS A 33 -2.28 -9.81 16.27
N ALA A 34 -3.18 -9.83 15.30
CA ALA A 34 -4.46 -9.15 15.37
C ALA A 34 -5.39 -9.80 16.41
N SER A 35 -5.37 -11.13 16.48
CA SER A 35 -6.18 -11.94 17.39
C SER A 35 -5.70 -11.78 18.84
N ALA A 36 -4.46 -12.14 19.13
CA ALA A 36 -3.95 -12.20 20.50
C ALA A 36 -3.18 -10.94 20.90
N ARG A 37 -3.36 -10.43 22.12
CA ARG A 37 -2.55 -9.30 22.64
C ARG A 37 -1.08 -9.68 22.77
N SER A 38 -0.83 -10.88 23.27
CA SER A 38 0.49 -11.49 23.43
C SER A 38 1.14 -11.95 22.13
N SER A 39 0.41 -11.94 20.99
CA SER A 39 0.81 -12.61 19.75
C SER A 39 1.01 -14.13 19.92
N ARG A 40 0.36 -14.74 20.93
CA ARG A 40 0.46 -16.17 21.26
C ARG A 40 -0.91 -16.83 21.17
N ILE A 41 -0.94 -18.07 20.67
CA ILE A 41 -2.12 -18.96 20.73
C ILE A 41 -1.70 -20.25 21.42
N ASN A 42 -2.38 -20.57 22.51
CA ASN A 42 -2.22 -21.84 23.22
C ASN A 42 -3.02 -22.94 22.51
N ASP A 43 -2.54 -24.18 22.58
CA ASP A 43 -3.12 -25.32 21.86
C ASP A 43 -3.40 -25.02 20.37
N PRO A 44 -2.35 -24.81 19.56
CA PRO A 44 -2.48 -24.39 18.17
C PRO A 44 -2.86 -25.56 17.24
N SER A 45 -3.83 -26.39 17.64
CA SER A 45 -4.42 -27.38 16.75
C SER A 45 -5.07 -26.69 15.55
N ILE A 46 -5.08 -27.35 14.39
CA ILE A 46 -5.69 -26.77 13.18
C ILE A 46 -7.16 -26.44 13.39
N ARG A 47 -7.88 -27.24 14.18
CA ARG A 47 -9.26 -26.98 14.57
C ARG A 47 -9.39 -25.66 15.34
N ASN A 48 -8.53 -25.44 16.33
CA ASN A 48 -8.53 -24.20 17.12
C ASN A 48 -8.13 -22.99 16.27
N LEU A 49 -7.06 -23.09 15.49
CA LEU A 49 -6.60 -22.01 14.60
C LEU A 49 -7.66 -21.62 13.57
N LYS A 50 -8.34 -22.60 12.96
CA LYS A 50 -9.48 -22.36 12.05
C LYS A 50 -10.61 -21.62 12.77
N SER A 51 -10.93 -22.01 14.01
CA SER A 51 -12.00 -21.38 14.80
C SER A 51 -11.69 -19.93 15.14
N ILE A 52 -10.43 -19.63 15.51
CA ILE A 52 -9.99 -18.29 15.89
C ILE A 52 -9.88 -17.37 14.67
N LEU A 53 -9.27 -17.87 13.60
CA LEU A 53 -8.86 -17.07 12.44
C LEU A 53 -9.88 -17.10 11.28
N HIS A 54 -10.90 -17.96 11.36
CA HIS A 54 -11.90 -18.17 10.30
C HIS A 54 -11.29 -18.53 8.94
N ILE A 55 -10.27 -19.40 8.96
CA ILE A 55 -9.56 -19.87 7.76
C ILE A 55 -9.94 -21.33 7.48
N GLY A 56 -10.30 -21.65 6.23
CA GLY A 56 -10.58 -23.03 5.82
C GLY A 56 -9.41 -23.99 6.12
N ASN A 57 -9.71 -25.25 6.44
CA ASN A 57 -8.76 -26.24 6.97
C ASN A 57 -7.48 -26.36 6.11
N THR A 58 -7.64 -26.65 4.81
CA THR A 58 -6.53 -26.79 3.86
C THR A 58 -5.65 -25.53 3.79
N LYS A 59 -6.27 -24.35 3.79
CA LYS A 59 -5.54 -23.08 3.76
C LYS A 59 -4.82 -22.80 5.07
N CYS A 60 -5.42 -23.16 6.21
CA CYS A 60 -4.81 -23.03 7.53
C CYS A 60 -3.56 -23.89 7.64
N CYS A 61 -3.63 -25.18 7.25
CA CYS A 61 -2.48 -26.08 7.26
C CYS A 61 -1.32 -25.55 6.39
N ARG A 62 -1.62 -25.14 5.15
CA ARG A 62 -0.61 -24.62 4.22
C ARG A 62 0.02 -23.32 4.73
N ALA A 63 -0.81 -22.36 5.17
CA ALA A 63 -0.32 -21.07 5.64
C ALA A 63 0.54 -21.22 6.92
N LEU A 64 0.14 -22.10 7.84
CA LEU A 64 0.91 -22.42 9.03
C LEU A 64 2.27 -23.03 8.69
N LYS A 65 2.30 -24.05 7.82
CA LYS A 65 3.54 -24.69 7.36
C LYS A 65 4.50 -23.66 6.75
N ASN A 66 3.98 -22.80 5.87
CA ASN A 66 4.77 -21.76 5.23
C ASN A 66 5.23 -20.68 6.21
N ALA A 67 4.40 -20.31 7.19
CA ALA A 67 4.75 -19.33 8.22
C ALA A 67 5.84 -19.82 9.16
N VAL A 68 5.87 -21.12 9.48
CA VAL A 68 6.96 -21.73 10.24
C VAL A 68 8.24 -21.74 9.41
N ALA A 69 8.16 -22.19 8.16
CA ALA A 69 9.32 -22.25 7.25
C ALA A 69 9.94 -20.87 6.98
N ALA A 70 9.12 -19.84 6.83
CA ALA A 70 9.55 -18.46 6.61
C ALA A 70 9.97 -17.74 7.90
N GLY A 71 9.89 -18.38 9.07
CA GLY A 71 10.25 -17.78 10.36
C GLY A 71 9.30 -16.67 10.82
N TYR A 72 8.08 -16.59 10.31
CA TYR A 72 7.07 -15.62 10.79
C TYR A 72 6.37 -16.08 12.07
N VAL A 73 6.33 -17.38 12.31
CA VAL A 73 5.81 -17.97 13.55
C VAL A 73 6.75 -19.06 14.05
N ARG A 74 6.69 -19.36 15.34
CA ARG A 74 7.44 -20.46 15.95
C ARG A 74 6.59 -21.16 17.01
N TYR A 75 6.93 -22.41 17.29
CA TYR A 75 6.37 -23.15 18.41
C TYR A 75 7.22 -22.92 19.67
N GLU A 76 6.55 -22.58 20.77
CA GLU A 76 7.10 -22.55 22.14
C GLU A 76 6.32 -23.60 22.94
N GLY A 77 6.77 -24.86 22.89
CA GLY A 77 6.04 -26.00 23.46
C GLY A 77 4.67 -26.18 22.80
N LYS A 78 3.60 -26.14 23.59
CA LYS A 78 2.19 -26.21 23.11
C LYS A 78 1.60 -24.86 22.72
N THR A 79 2.45 -23.87 22.43
CA THR A 79 2.05 -22.51 22.09
C THR A 79 2.60 -22.12 20.74
N LEU A 80 1.78 -21.50 19.89
CA LEU A 80 2.23 -20.88 18.64
C LEU A 80 2.42 -19.38 18.86
N VAL A 81 3.57 -18.85 18.49
CA VAL A 81 3.94 -17.45 18.70
C VAL A 81 4.29 -16.78 17.38
N ALA A 82 3.67 -15.63 17.11
CA ALA A 82 4.01 -14.83 15.94
C ALA A 82 5.25 -13.96 16.23
N ASN A 83 6.30 -14.15 15.45
CA ASN A 83 7.58 -13.47 15.62
C ASN A 83 7.46 -11.96 15.38
N PRO A 84 8.37 -11.15 15.95
CA PRO A 84 8.53 -9.76 15.53
C PRO A 84 8.87 -9.69 14.02
N MET A 85 8.12 -8.91 13.26
CA MET A 85 8.30 -8.73 11.81
C MET A 85 8.76 -7.30 11.48
N LYS A 86 9.65 -6.75 12.33
CA LYS A 86 10.13 -5.37 12.24
C LYS A 86 11.65 -5.34 12.21
N ASN A 87 12.22 -5.22 11.01
CA ASN A 87 13.67 -5.01 10.86
C ASN A 87 14.06 -3.53 10.74
N ASN A 88 13.11 -2.63 10.47
CA ASN A 88 13.41 -1.22 10.19
C ASN A 88 12.52 -0.28 11.01
N LYS A 89 13.11 0.65 11.77
CA LYS A 89 12.38 1.60 12.63
C LYS A 89 11.67 2.70 11.82
N ASP A 90 12.12 2.97 10.59
CA ASP A 90 11.72 4.19 9.88
C ASP A 90 10.59 4.01 8.85
N ASN A 91 10.26 2.77 8.46
CA ASN A 91 9.23 2.46 7.45
C ASN A 91 8.07 1.63 8.01
N ILE A 92 7.62 1.98 9.21
CA ILE A 92 6.52 1.30 9.90
C ILE A 92 5.19 2.03 9.65
N ARG A 93 4.14 1.29 9.30
CA ARG A 93 2.78 1.84 9.14
C ARG A 93 1.76 1.13 10.04
N PRO A 94 0.81 1.87 10.64
CA PRO A 94 -0.28 1.28 11.39
C PRO A 94 -1.37 0.76 10.45
N ILE A 95 -1.85 -0.43 10.76
CA ILE A 95 -3.11 -0.98 10.27
C ILE A 95 -4.13 -0.88 11.40
N PHE A 96 -5.32 -0.37 11.08
CA PHE A 96 -6.44 -0.25 12.00
C PHE A 96 -7.48 -1.31 11.68
N PHE A 97 -7.95 -1.98 12.72
CA PHE A 97 -8.95 -3.04 12.59
C PHE A 97 -9.76 -3.18 13.88
N GLU A 98 -10.88 -3.88 13.79
CA GLU A 98 -11.71 -4.19 14.95
C GLU A 98 -10.97 -5.15 15.88
N ARG A 99 -11.04 -4.86 17.19
CA ARG A 99 -10.39 -5.69 18.19
C ARG A 99 -11.01 -7.08 18.20
N ALA A 100 -10.18 -8.11 18.35
CA ALA A 100 -10.65 -9.45 18.64
C ALA A 100 -11.43 -9.51 19.96
N GLU A 101 -12.43 -10.36 20.00
CA GLU A 101 -13.33 -10.53 21.15
C GLU A 101 -13.13 -11.91 21.77
N TYR A 102 -13.29 -11.98 23.08
CA TYR A 102 -13.45 -13.28 23.74
C TYR A 102 -14.94 -13.61 23.74
N LYS A 103 -15.26 -14.83 23.31
CA LYS A 103 -16.61 -15.38 23.44
C LYS A 103 -16.85 -15.84 24.88
N LEU A 104 -18.11 -16.13 25.20
CA LEU A 104 -18.53 -16.59 26.54
C LEU A 104 -17.82 -17.87 26.98
N ASP A 105 -17.42 -18.73 26.02
CA ASP A 105 -16.66 -19.96 26.24
C ASP A 105 -15.14 -19.71 26.44
N GLY A 106 -14.70 -18.45 26.49
CA GLY A 106 -13.30 -18.07 26.60
C GLY A 106 -12.51 -18.19 25.29
N SER A 107 -13.14 -18.61 24.19
CA SER A 107 -12.48 -18.69 22.89
C SER A 107 -12.25 -17.30 22.29
N LEU A 108 -11.16 -17.17 21.54
CA LEU A 108 -10.77 -15.92 20.90
C LEU A 108 -11.36 -15.84 19.49
N ASP A 109 -11.98 -14.71 19.16
CA ASP A 109 -12.62 -14.47 17.88
C ASP A 109 -11.93 -13.33 17.12
N CYS A 110 -11.20 -13.66 16.06
CA CYS A 110 -10.58 -12.66 15.20
C CYS A 110 -11.63 -12.02 14.29
N LYS A 111 -11.89 -10.72 14.46
CA LYS A 111 -12.82 -9.97 13.60
C LYS A 111 -12.27 -9.66 12.20
N VAL A 112 -10.97 -9.84 11.99
CA VAL A 112 -10.33 -9.54 10.70
C VAL A 112 -10.20 -10.81 9.88
N SER A 113 -10.88 -10.86 8.74
CA SER A 113 -10.73 -11.97 7.80
C SER A 113 -9.37 -11.94 7.11
N PHE A 114 -8.93 -13.10 6.60
CA PHE A 114 -7.70 -13.22 5.81
C PHE A 114 -7.64 -12.25 4.63
N ARG A 115 -8.76 -12.12 3.91
CA ARG A 115 -8.87 -11.23 2.75
C ARG A 115 -8.81 -9.77 3.15
N GLU A 116 -9.42 -9.41 4.27
CA GLU A 116 -9.37 -8.03 4.78
C GLU A 116 -7.96 -7.68 5.27
N MET A 117 -7.28 -8.60 5.96
CA MET A 117 -5.88 -8.42 6.36
C MET A 117 -4.96 -8.22 5.15
N GLU A 118 -5.09 -9.06 4.11
CA GLU A 118 -4.36 -8.92 2.84
C GLU A 118 -4.58 -7.52 2.23
N LYS A 119 -5.83 -7.08 2.15
CA LYS A 119 -6.20 -5.77 1.63
C LYS A 119 -5.57 -4.65 2.47
N LEU A 120 -5.71 -4.68 3.79
CA LEU A 120 -5.17 -3.66 4.70
C LEU A 120 -3.65 -3.50 4.58
N ILE A 121 -2.92 -4.61 4.44
CA ILE A 121 -1.46 -4.59 4.21
C ILE A 121 -1.15 -3.89 2.88
N ARG A 122 -1.81 -4.31 1.79
CA ARG A 122 -1.59 -3.72 0.45
C ARG A 122 -1.96 -2.23 0.40
N GLU A 123 -3.03 -1.83 1.08
CA GLU A 123 -3.40 -0.42 1.21
C GLU A 123 -2.28 0.40 1.84
N GLN A 124 -1.69 -0.07 2.95
CA GLN A 124 -0.59 0.64 3.62
C GLN A 124 0.68 0.71 2.76
N VAL A 125 0.98 -0.33 1.99
CA VAL A 125 2.10 -0.32 1.03
C VAL A 125 1.91 0.79 -0.02
N ILE A 126 0.71 0.90 -0.61
CA ILE A 126 0.41 1.94 -1.60
C ILE A 126 0.39 3.33 -0.96
N ILE A 127 -0.26 3.51 0.19
CA ILE A 127 -0.28 4.78 0.90
C ILE A 127 1.15 5.24 1.20
N ASN A 128 2.02 4.33 1.66
CA ASN A 128 3.42 4.65 1.89
C ASN A 128 4.14 5.09 0.61
N HIS A 129 3.88 4.41 -0.51
CA HIS A 129 4.46 4.78 -1.80
C HIS A 129 4.01 6.19 -2.24
N VAL A 130 2.71 6.47 -2.17
CA VAL A 130 2.14 7.79 -2.50
C VAL A 130 2.73 8.87 -1.60
N LYS A 131 2.86 8.63 -0.28
CA LYS A 131 3.51 9.58 0.65
C LYS A 131 4.96 9.88 0.26
N LYS A 132 5.74 8.85 -0.07
CA LYS A 132 7.12 9.04 -0.54
C LYS A 132 7.15 9.85 -1.84
N GLN A 133 6.24 9.57 -2.77
CA GLN A 133 6.11 10.32 -4.02
C GLN A 133 5.72 11.80 -3.78
N ASN A 134 4.73 12.08 -2.93
CA ASN A 134 4.35 13.45 -2.60
C ASN A 134 5.47 14.21 -1.88
N LEU A 135 6.23 13.55 -0.99
CA LEU A 135 7.39 14.15 -0.33
C LEU A 135 8.48 14.53 -1.34
N CYS A 136 8.75 13.65 -2.31
CA CYS A 136 9.67 13.96 -3.40
C CYS A 136 9.17 15.13 -4.24
N GLU A 137 7.89 15.15 -4.65
CA GLU A 137 7.31 16.27 -5.40
C GLU A 137 7.51 17.60 -4.66
N LYS A 138 7.10 17.65 -3.39
CA LYS A 138 7.21 18.82 -2.53
C LYS A 138 8.66 19.28 -2.41
N THR A 139 9.59 18.35 -2.27
CA THR A 139 11.02 18.66 -2.15
C THR A 139 11.61 19.20 -3.45
N TYR A 140 11.19 18.67 -4.60
CA TYR A 140 11.65 19.19 -5.89
C TYR A 140 11.12 20.61 -6.14
N LYS A 141 9.81 20.82 -5.99
CA LYS A 141 9.19 22.15 -6.13
C LYS A 141 9.79 23.21 -5.21
N ALA A 142 10.03 22.85 -3.94
CA ALA A 142 10.70 23.73 -3.00
C ALA A 142 12.09 24.19 -3.45
N VAL A 143 12.81 23.35 -4.21
CA VAL A 143 14.18 23.63 -4.67
C VAL A 143 14.20 24.36 -6.02
N THR A 144 13.35 23.99 -6.97
CA THR A 144 13.29 24.64 -8.29
C THR A 144 12.48 25.93 -8.27
N ASP A 145 11.30 25.89 -7.66
CA ASP A 145 10.29 26.95 -7.79
C ASP A 145 10.33 27.89 -6.58
N GLY A 146 11.03 27.48 -5.51
CA GLY A 146 11.11 28.23 -4.26
C GLY A 146 9.79 28.29 -3.53
N GLU A 147 8.86 27.37 -3.80
CA GLU A 147 7.49 27.40 -3.30
C GLU A 147 7.06 26.04 -2.74
N VAL A 148 6.27 26.07 -1.65
CA VAL A 148 5.59 24.90 -1.09
C VAL A 148 4.16 25.29 -0.71
N GLY A 149 3.18 24.68 -1.35
CA GLY A 149 1.77 24.86 -0.97
C GLY A 149 1.23 26.27 -1.18
N GLY A 150 1.71 27.01 -2.19
CA GLY A 150 1.31 28.39 -2.44
C GLY A 150 2.20 29.43 -1.75
N GLU A 151 3.09 29.02 -0.85
CA GLU A 151 3.92 29.93 -0.08
C GLU A 151 5.37 29.97 -0.59
N ARG A 152 5.89 31.17 -0.80
CA ARG A 152 7.31 31.40 -1.12
C ARG A 152 8.18 31.08 0.09
N LEU A 153 9.22 30.31 -0.16
CA LEU A 153 10.21 29.92 0.83
C LEU A 153 11.33 30.95 0.95
N THR A 154 11.84 31.11 2.15
CA THR A 154 13.09 31.83 2.43
C THR A 154 14.30 31.05 1.91
N SER A 155 15.42 31.74 1.69
CA SER A 155 16.67 31.10 1.23
C SER A 155 17.17 30.01 2.19
N GLU A 156 16.92 30.14 3.49
CA GLU A 156 17.29 29.16 4.51
C GLU A 156 16.42 27.89 4.42
N GLN A 157 15.11 28.06 4.24
CA GLN A 157 14.20 26.94 4.03
C GLN A 157 14.56 26.18 2.75
N ILE A 158 14.89 26.88 1.66
CA ILE A 158 15.35 26.27 0.41
C ILE A 158 16.64 25.46 0.63
N LYS A 159 17.60 25.95 1.43
CA LYS A 159 18.82 25.18 1.79
C LYS A 159 18.48 23.86 2.48
N VAL A 160 17.50 23.84 3.37
CA VAL A 160 17.03 22.60 4.02
C VAL A 160 16.46 21.61 2.99
N TYR A 161 15.63 22.09 2.06
CA TYR A 161 15.08 21.24 0.99
C TYR A 161 16.15 20.75 0.02
N ARG A 162 17.17 21.55 -0.31
CA ARG A 162 18.32 21.10 -1.12
C ARG A 162 19.07 19.94 -0.46
N ARG A 163 19.34 20.03 0.85
CA ARG A 163 19.96 18.93 1.62
C ARG A 163 19.09 17.67 1.58
N ARG A 164 17.76 17.80 1.67
CA ARG A 164 16.83 16.67 1.56
C ARG A 164 16.79 16.09 0.14
N LYS A 165 16.76 16.92 -0.91
CA LYS A 165 16.78 16.49 -2.31
C LYS A 165 18.00 15.62 -2.59
N ASN A 166 19.18 16.04 -2.16
CA ASN A 166 20.44 15.30 -2.32
C ASN A 166 20.41 13.90 -1.66
N ARG A 167 19.53 13.67 -0.69
CA ARG A 167 19.34 12.36 -0.03
C ARG A 167 18.25 11.49 -0.69
N LEU A 168 17.34 12.10 -1.45
CA LEU A 168 16.16 11.40 -2.01
C LEU A 168 16.42 10.85 -3.42
N SER A 169 17.13 11.59 -4.27
CA SER A 169 17.36 11.21 -5.66
C SER A 169 18.40 12.11 -6.33
N HIS A 170 19.24 11.53 -7.20
CA HIS A 170 20.12 12.26 -8.11
C HIS A 170 19.45 12.61 -9.46
N THR A 171 18.17 12.30 -9.64
CA THR A 171 17.46 12.59 -10.90
C THR A 171 17.24 14.08 -11.09
N LYS A 172 17.47 14.57 -12.33
CA LYS A 172 17.21 15.97 -12.70
C LYS A 172 15.72 16.32 -12.64
N GLU A 173 14.87 15.37 -13.05
CA GLU A 173 13.41 15.54 -13.09
C GLU A 173 12.69 14.56 -12.16
N PHE A 174 11.52 14.97 -11.69
CA PHE A 174 10.64 14.19 -10.82
C PHE A 174 9.32 13.88 -11.54
N HIS A 175 9.01 12.58 -11.67
CA HIS A 175 7.74 12.14 -12.25
C HIS A 175 6.64 12.08 -11.18
N LYS A 176 5.65 12.97 -11.32
CA LYS A 176 4.57 13.17 -10.34
C LYS A 176 3.49 12.08 -10.34
N GLY A 177 3.30 11.40 -11.47
CA GLY A 177 2.20 10.45 -11.65
C GLY A 177 2.50 9.04 -11.15
N LEU A 178 1.48 8.34 -10.68
CA LEU A 178 1.50 6.92 -10.36
C LEU A 178 0.62 6.16 -11.36
N SER A 179 1.26 5.43 -12.28
CA SER A 179 0.55 4.61 -13.28
C SER A 179 0.05 3.30 -12.68
N LEU A 180 -1.03 2.76 -13.25
CA LEU A 180 -1.56 1.46 -12.81
C LEU A 180 -0.53 0.32 -12.97
N ALA A 181 0.31 0.38 -14.02
CA ALA A 181 1.41 -0.56 -14.21
C ALA A 181 2.45 -0.49 -13.08
N LYS A 182 2.73 0.71 -12.56
CA LYS A 182 3.60 0.87 -11.38
C LYS A 182 2.95 0.30 -10.13
N VAL A 183 1.64 0.52 -9.91
CA VAL A 183 0.88 -0.06 -8.80
C VAL A 183 0.92 -1.60 -8.85
N MET A 184 0.71 -2.20 -10.02
CA MET A 184 0.80 -3.65 -10.22
C MET A 184 2.18 -4.19 -9.82
N ARG A 185 3.25 -3.52 -10.24
CA ARG A 185 4.64 -3.89 -9.89
C ARG A 185 4.91 -3.79 -8.39
N ILE A 186 4.41 -2.73 -7.73
CA ILE A 186 4.60 -2.55 -6.27
C ILE A 186 3.90 -3.65 -5.49
N LEU A 187 2.70 -4.04 -5.92
CA LEU A 187 1.85 -5.00 -5.21
C LEU A 187 2.03 -6.45 -5.64
N GLN A 188 2.81 -6.70 -6.70
CA GLN A 188 2.90 -7.99 -7.39
C GLN A 188 1.52 -8.58 -7.66
N SER A 189 0.65 -7.79 -8.29
CA SER A 189 -0.78 -8.13 -8.44
C SER A 189 -1.30 -7.91 -9.86
N SER A 190 -2.43 -8.55 -10.16
CA SER A 190 -3.10 -8.39 -11.44
C SER A 190 -3.63 -6.97 -11.63
N ARG A 191 -3.83 -6.58 -12.90
CA ARG A 191 -4.41 -5.28 -13.27
C ARG A 191 -5.74 -5.01 -12.60
N TYR A 192 -6.59 -6.02 -12.51
CA TYR A 192 -7.91 -5.91 -11.86
C TYR A 192 -7.77 -5.66 -10.36
N ALA A 193 -6.92 -6.43 -9.66
CA ALA A 193 -6.69 -6.28 -8.23
C ALA A 193 -6.11 -4.89 -7.89
N ALA A 194 -5.10 -4.46 -8.63
CA ALA A 194 -4.52 -3.12 -8.49
C ALA A 194 -5.56 -2.02 -8.71
N ARG A 195 -6.37 -2.11 -9.79
CA ARG A 195 -7.42 -1.13 -10.08
C ARG A 195 -8.48 -1.09 -8.99
N LYS A 196 -8.93 -2.25 -8.51
CA LYS A 196 -9.93 -2.37 -7.43
C LYS A 196 -9.41 -1.74 -6.13
N LEU A 197 -8.15 -2.00 -5.78
CA LEU A 197 -7.51 -1.39 -4.61
C LEU A 197 -7.45 0.14 -4.72
N MET A 198 -6.97 0.67 -5.85
CA MET A 198 -6.88 2.11 -6.05
C MET A 198 -8.26 2.78 -6.01
N ARG A 199 -9.27 2.18 -6.65
CA ARG A 199 -10.65 2.68 -6.56
C ARG A 199 -11.18 2.66 -5.12
N GLY A 200 -10.87 1.62 -4.35
CA GLY A 200 -11.24 1.53 -2.94
C GLY A 200 -10.56 2.59 -2.07
N LEU A 201 -9.26 2.84 -2.30
CA LEU A 201 -8.51 3.89 -1.60
C LEU A 201 -9.06 5.29 -1.89
N VAL A 202 -9.48 5.55 -3.13
CA VAL A 202 -10.12 6.80 -3.53
C VAL A 202 -11.54 6.90 -2.96
N GLY A 203 -12.36 5.86 -3.14
CA GLY A 203 -13.74 5.84 -2.66
C GLY A 203 -13.89 5.92 -1.14
N THR A 204 -12.89 5.45 -0.38
CA THR A 204 -12.84 5.63 1.08
C THR A 204 -12.19 6.94 1.52
N GLY A 205 -11.79 7.80 0.57
CA GLY A 205 -11.17 9.09 0.85
C GLY A 205 -9.74 9.02 1.38
N LYS A 206 -9.11 7.83 1.43
CA LYS A 206 -7.70 7.66 1.87
C LYS A 206 -6.73 8.29 0.89
N LEU A 207 -7.07 8.28 -0.40
CA LEU A 207 -6.36 8.96 -1.47
C LEU A 207 -7.29 9.93 -2.20
N VAL A 208 -6.79 11.11 -2.52
CA VAL A 208 -7.39 12.04 -3.49
C VAL A 208 -6.75 11.77 -4.84
N LYS A 209 -7.56 11.60 -5.88
CA LYS A 209 -7.10 11.34 -7.25
C LYS A 209 -7.27 12.61 -8.08
N ASN A 210 -6.17 13.08 -8.64
CA ASN A 210 -6.16 14.15 -9.64
C ASN A 210 -5.81 13.51 -10.99
N GLU A 211 -6.74 13.58 -11.92
CA GLU A 211 -6.53 13.07 -13.28
C GLU A 211 -5.57 13.99 -14.02
N VAL A 212 -4.56 13.39 -14.66
CA VAL A 212 -3.65 14.12 -15.55
C VAL A 212 -3.98 13.68 -16.95
N LEU A 213 -4.51 14.62 -17.71
CA LEU A 213 -4.82 14.46 -19.12
C LEU A 213 -3.81 15.28 -19.92
N GLU A 214 -3.10 14.61 -20.82
CA GLU A 214 -2.17 15.24 -21.75
C GLU A 214 -2.87 15.43 -23.08
N GLU A 215 -2.91 16.65 -23.61
CA GLU A 215 -3.45 16.91 -24.94
C GLU A 215 -2.54 16.25 -25.99
N THR A 216 -3.13 15.47 -26.90
CA THR A 216 -2.36 14.63 -27.83
C THR A 216 -2.09 15.32 -29.16
N GLY A 217 -2.84 16.38 -29.48
CA GLY A 217 -2.84 17.00 -30.81
C GLY A 217 -3.42 16.11 -31.91
N ILE A 218 -3.99 14.95 -31.56
CA ILE A 218 -4.61 14.03 -32.52
C ILE A 218 -5.95 14.62 -32.97
N ASP A 219 -6.11 14.75 -34.29
CA ASP A 219 -7.40 15.10 -34.89
C ASP A 219 -8.35 13.91 -34.70
N PRO A 220 -9.53 14.09 -34.08
CA PRO A 220 -10.52 13.01 -33.91
C PRO A 220 -10.86 12.29 -35.22
N LYS A 221 -10.84 13.00 -36.36
CA LYS A 221 -11.11 12.42 -37.69
C LYS A 221 -9.97 11.54 -38.20
N LYS A 222 -8.75 11.69 -37.68
CA LYS A 222 -7.54 10.97 -38.08
C LYS A 222 -7.02 10.03 -36.98
N PHE A 223 -7.89 9.67 -36.03
CA PHE A 223 -7.51 8.95 -34.82
C PHE A 223 -6.69 7.68 -35.10
N GLY A 224 -7.10 6.81 -36.03
CA GLY A 224 -6.49 5.48 -36.23
C GLY A 224 -4.95 5.48 -36.31
N TRP A 225 -4.38 6.10 -37.34
CA TRP A 225 -2.92 6.11 -37.54
C TRP A 225 -2.21 7.07 -36.55
N GLN A 226 -2.77 8.25 -36.27
CA GLN A 226 -2.15 9.23 -35.38
C GLN A 226 -2.07 8.72 -33.93
N ALA A 227 -3.10 8.01 -33.46
CA ALA A 227 -3.12 7.36 -32.15
C ALA A 227 -2.05 6.27 -32.03
N ASN A 228 -1.89 5.43 -33.06
CA ASN A 228 -0.85 4.40 -33.08
C ASN A 228 0.56 5.00 -33.05
N ARG A 229 0.80 6.07 -33.84
CA ARG A 229 2.07 6.80 -33.82
C ARG A 229 2.36 7.38 -32.44
N TYR A 230 1.40 8.11 -31.87
CA TYR A 230 1.52 8.70 -30.54
C TYR A 230 1.78 7.62 -29.48
N MET A 231 1.02 6.51 -29.48
CA MET A 231 1.24 5.39 -28.56
C MET A 231 2.64 4.80 -28.69
N LYS A 232 3.18 4.66 -29.91
CA LYS A 232 4.55 4.19 -30.10
C LYS A 232 5.57 5.16 -29.51
N GLU A 233 5.40 6.46 -29.71
CA GLU A 233 6.26 7.52 -29.16
C GLU A 233 6.26 7.51 -27.62
N ILE A 234 5.12 7.26 -26.99
CA ILE A 234 5.01 7.21 -25.52
C ILE A 234 5.23 5.81 -24.91
N GLY A 235 5.66 4.83 -25.72
CA GLY A 235 5.95 3.46 -25.28
C GLY A 235 4.71 2.65 -24.86
N TYR A 236 3.56 2.92 -25.49
CA TYR A 236 2.25 2.30 -25.25
C TYR A 236 1.72 2.47 -23.81
N GLY A 237 2.18 3.52 -23.12
CA GLY A 237 1.85 3.80 -21.73
C GLY A 237 0.70 4.80 -21.57
N GLY A 238 -0.56 4.33 -21.58
CA GLY A 238 -1.73 5.17 -21.31
C GLY A 238 -3.01 4.65 -21.99
N TYR A 239 -4.07 5.45 -21.98
CA TYR A 239 -5.23 5.27 -22.85
C TYR A 239 -5.79 6.62 -23.30
N PHE A 240 -6.42 6.62 -24.47
CA PHE A 240 -7.04 7.83 -25.02
C PHE A 240 -8.43 8.05 -24.43
N LEU A 241 -8.80 9.31 -24.30
CA LEU A 241 -10.10 9.80 -23.90
C LEU A 241 -10.53 10.90 -24.86
N TYR A 242 -11.81 10.95 -25.20
CA TYR A 242 -12.39 12.08 -25.92
C TYR A 242 -13.00 13.04 -24.90
N VAL A 243 -12.47 14.26 -24.82
CA VAL A 243 -12.89 15.29 -23.87
C VAL A 243 -12.94 16.63 -24.60
N ASP A 244 -14.09 17.30 -24.55
CA ASP A 244 -14.31 18.64 -25.12
C ASP A 244 -13.83 18.80 -26.57
N GLY A 245 -14.16 17.84 -27.43
CA GLY A 245 -13.80 17.89 -28.85
C GLY A 245 -12.38 17.41 -29.17
N LYS A 246 -11.58 17.08 -28.15
CA LYS A 246 -10.16 16.75 -28.27
C LYS A 246 -9.86 15.32 -27.83
N ILE A 247 -8.81 14.75 -28.42
CA ILE A 247 -8.24 13.49 -27.98
C ILE A 247 -7.17 13.78 -26.92
N MET A 248 -7.41 13.29 -25.71
CA MET A 248 -6.52 13.40 -24.57
C MET A 248 -5.91 12.03 -24.26
N CYS A 249 -4.69 11.98 -23.72
CA CYS A 249 -4.06 10.77 -23.23
C CYS A 249 -3.94 10.79 -21.71
N GLN A 250 -4.43 9.75 -21.05
CA GLN A 250 -4.25 9.55 -19.61
C GLN A 250 -3.17 8.48 -19.39
N ARG A 251 -1.96 8.91 -19.02
CA ARG A 251 -0.81 8.02 -18.79
C ARG A 251 -0.71 7.58 -17.34
N SER A 252 -0.99 8.49 -16.41
CA SER A 252 -0.93 8.27 -14.98
C SER A 252 -1.85 9.24 -14.25
N ASN A 253 -2.14 8.94 -12.98
CA ASN A 253 -2.86 9.87 -12.12
C ASN A 253 -1.92 10.37 -11.03
N VAL A 254 -2.18 11.58 -10.55
CA VAL A 254 -1.55 12.09 -9.36
C VAL A 254 -2.43 11.70 -8.19
N TYR A 255 -1.83 11.09 -7.18
CA TYR A 255 -2.52 10.79 -5.93
C TYR A 255 -1.90 11.58 -4.80
N VAL A 256 -2.76 12.05 -3.89
CA VAL A 256 -2.35 12.71 -2.65
C VAL A 256 -2.99 11.97 -1.49
N CYS A 257 -2.24 11.73 -0.42
CA CYS A 257 -2.83 11.18 0.80
C CYS A 257 -3.73 12.22 1.46
N ASN A 258 -4.94 11.82 1.86
CA ASN A 258 -5.80 12.69 2.64
C ASN A 258 -5.29 12.71 4.09
N ASP A 259 -4.70 13.82 4.50
CA ASP A 259 -4.13 13.96 5.85
C ASP A 259 -5.20 14.10 6.93
N ASN A 260 -6.45 14.48 6.61
CA ASN A 260 -7.54 14.60 7.60
C ASN A 260 -8.01 13.24 8.16
N LEU A 261 -7.81 12.15 7.42
CA LEU A 261 -8.07 10.79 7.90
C LEU A 261 -6.85 10.16 8.60
N ASN A 262 -5.66 10.70 8.35
CA ASN A 262 -4.39 10.15 8.78
C ASN A 262 -3.83 10.87 10.02
N SER A 263 -4.09 12.17 10.21
CA SER A 263 -3.53 12.99 11.28
C SER A 263 -3.90 12.53 12.70
N LYS A 264 -5.06 11.86 12.87
CA LYS A 264 -5.45 11.24 14.16
C LYS A 264 -4.61 10.02 14.55
N TYR A 265 -3.76 9.49 13.66
CA TYR A 265 -3.24 8.13 13.76
C TYR A 265 -1.72 7.98 13.57
N TYR A 266 -1.01 9.06 13.22
CA TYR A 266 0.44 9.05 13.14
C TYR A 266 1.02 9.90 14.28
N ALA A 267 1.92 9.32 15.05
CA ALA A 267 2.69 10.07 16.04
C ALA A 267 3.55 11.13 15.32
N LYS A 268 3.66 12.30 15.96
CA LYS A 268 4.63 13.35 15.62
C LYS A 268 6.05 12.79 15.60
#